data_AF-A0A847VFY8-F1
#
_entry.id   AF-A0A847VFY8-F1
#
_cell.length_a   1.000
_cell.length_b   1.000
_cell.length_c   1.000
_cell.angle_alpha   90.00
_cell.angle_beta   90.00
_cell.angle_gamma   90.00
#
_symmetry.space_group_name_H-M   'P 1'
#
loop_
_entity.id
_entity.type
_entity.pdbx_description
1 polymer ?
#
loop_
_entity_poly.entity_id
_entity_poly.type
_entity_poly.pdbx_seq_one_letter_code
_entity_poly.pdbx_strand_id
1 'polypeptide(L)' 'AHHVPNEVFQVRAIPRTLSGKKMELPVKKLLLGADPARVLNRDAMADAASIDWFVDFARQRAAAG' A
#
# COMPACT_ATOMS: atom_id res chain seq x y z
N ALA A 1 8.10 1.04 -24.92
CA ALA A 1 7.24 1.91 -24.11
C ALA A 1 7.69 1.81 -22.64
N HIS A 2 8.34 2.84 -22.09
CA HIS A 2 9.00 2.78 -20.76
C HIS A 2 8.05 3.01 -19.57
N HIS A 3 6.81 3.41 -19.83
CA HIS A 3 5.83 3.82 -18.82
C HIS A 3 4.57 2.95 -18.79
N VAL A 4 4.61 1.76 -19.41
CA VAL A 4 3.47 0.83 -19.41
C VAL A 4 3.56 -0.04 -18.15
N PRO A 5 2.53 -0.06 -17.28
CA PRO A 5 2.50 -0.94 -16.13
C PRO A 5 2.45 -2.41 -16.54
N ASN A 6 3.13 -3.27 -15.79
CA ASN A 6 3.01 -4.72 -15.96
C ASN A 6 1.63 -5.23 -15.51
N GLU A 7 1.09 -4.62 -14.45
CA GLU A 7 -0.16 -5.02 -13.82
C GLU A 7 -0.91 -3.76 -13.36
N VAL A 8 -2.25 -3.83 -13.40
CA VAL A 8 -3.15 -2.79 -12.91
C VAL A 8 -4.19 -3.44 -12.02
N PHE A 9 -4.32 -2.93 -10.79
CA PHE A 9 -5.25 -3.47 -9.80
C PHE A 9 -6.32 -2.44 -9.45
N GLN A 10 -7.57 -2.90 -9.37
CA GLN A 10 -8.66 -2.08 -8.86
C GLN A 10 -8.65 -2.12 -7.33
N VAL A 11 -8.72 -0.94 -6.71
CA VAL A 11 -8.80 -0.78 -5.26
C VAL A 11 -9.93 0.18 -4.92
N ARG A 12 -10.51 0.05 -3.72
CA ARG A 12 -11.60 0.94 -3.28
C ARG A 12 -11.12 2.36 -2.98
N ALA A 13 -9.90 2.51 -2.50
CA ALA A 13 -9.32 3.80 -2.13
C ALA A 13 -7.78 3.75 -2.22
N ILE A 14 -7.17 4.91 -2.43
CA ILE A 14 -5.71 5.08 -2.37
C ILE A 14 -5.33 5.64 -1.00
N PRO A 15 -4.41 5.02 -0.25
CA PRO A 15 -4.02 5.48 1.07
C PRO A 15 -3.33 6.83 1.01
N ARG A 16 -3.82 7.74 1.85
CA ARG A 16 -3.35 9.12 1.97
C ARG A 16 -3.19 9.48 3.44
N THR A 17 -2.22 10.35 3.71
CA THR A 17 -2.07 11.01 5.02
C THR A 17 -3.24 11.94 5.31
N LEU A 18 -3.39 12.41 6.56
CA LEU A 18 -4.35 13.46 6.93
C LEU A 18 -4.25 14.72 6.05
N SER A 19 -3.04 15.05 5.55
CA SER A 19 -2.81 16.17 4.63
C SER A 19 -3.12 15.88 3.15
N GLY A 20 -3.62 14.69 2.82
CA GLY A 20 -3.97 14.29 1.45
C GLY A 20 -2.82 13.75 0.60
N LYS A 21 -1.57 13.80 1.07
CA LYS A 21 -0.40 13.22 0.39
C LYS A 21 -0.55 11.70 0.25
N LYS A 22 -0.27 11.16 -0.95
CA LYS A 22 -0.26 9.71 -1.21
C LYS A 22 0.84 9.01 -0.41
N MET A 23 0.55 7.83 0.12
CA MET A 23 1.50 7.04 0.91
C MET A 23 2.34 6.08 0.05
N GLU A 24 2.95 6.57 -1.03
CA GLU A 24 3.69 5.73 -2.00
C GLU A 24 4.88 4.99 -1.37
N LEU A 25 5.69 5.68 -0.56
CA LEU A 25 6.86 5.07 0.09
C LEU A 25 6.47 4.02 1.15
N PRO A 26 5.53 4.28 2.08
CA PRO A 26 5.01 3.25 2.98
C PRO A 26 4.47 2.01 2.25
N VAL A 27 3.65 2.20 1.20
CA VAL A 27 3.11 1.10 0.39
C VAL A 27 4.24 0.32 -0.30
N LYS A 28 5.24 1.01 -0.88
CA LYS A 28 6.41 0.34 -1.47
C LYS A 28 7.15 -0.53 -0.45
N LYS A 29 7.41 -0.02 0.76
CA LYS A 29 8.11 -0.78 1.80
C LYS A 29 7.32 -2.01 2.24
N LEU A 30 6.00 -1.87 2.40
CA LEU A 30 5.09 -2.97 2.69
C LEU A 30 5.17 -4.08 1.63
N LEU A 31 5.09 -3.71 0.34
CA LEU A 31 5.18 -4.67 -0.78
C LEU A 31 6.56 -5.32 -0.93
N LEU A 32 7.61 -4.71 -0.36
CA LEU A 32 8.95 -5.30 -0.25
C LEU A 32 9.14 -6.17 1.00
N GLY A 33 8.07 -6.43 1.77
CA GLY A 33 8.08 -7.35 2.91
C GLY A 33 8.36 -6.70 4.26
N ALA A 34 8.34 -5.36 4.36
CA ALA A 34 8.45 -4.71 5.67
C ALA A 34 7.22 -4.99 6.54
N ASP A 35 7.46 -5.19 7.85
CA ASP A 35 6.39 -5.34 8.85
C ASP A 35 5.42 -4.13 8.80
N PRO A 36 4.11 -4.36 8.54
CA PRO A 36 3.10 -3.30 8.52
C PRO A 36 3.14 -2.40 9.76
N ALA A 37 3.37 -2.96 10.95
CA ALA A 37 3.38 -2.20 12.20
C ALA A 37 4.56 -1.21 12.30
N ARG A 38 5.61 -1.41 11.49
CA ARG A 38 6.79 -0.51 11.45
C ARG A 38 6.71 0.56 10.38
N VAL A 39 5.92 0.35 9.33
CA VAL A 39 5.90 1.25 8.15
C VAL A 39 4.58 1.99 7.98
N LEU A 40 3.52 1.56 8.69
CA LEU A 40 2.21 2.20 8.67
C LEU A 40 1.93 2.83 10.04
N ASN A 41 1.47 4.08 10.02
CA ASN A 41 0.82 4.71 11.15
C ASN A 41 -0.63 5.01 10.73
N ARG A 42 -1.58 4.18 11.20
CA ARG A 42 -3.00 4.29 10.83
C ARG A 42 -3.63 5.60 11.33
N ASP A 43 -3.16 6.13 12.46
CA ASP A 43 -3.66 7.39 13.03
C ASP A 43 -3.26 8.61 12.19
N ALA A 44 -2.21 8.47 11.37
CA ALA A 44 -1.77 9.51 10.43
C ALA A 44 -2.47 9.44 9.06
N MET A 45 -3.45 8.55 8.88
CA MET A 45 -4.16 8.33 7.61
C MET A 45 -5.49 9.08 7.58
N ALA A 46 -5.85 9.60 6.40
CA ALA A 46 -7.18 10.18 6.17
C ALA A 46 -8.29 9.11 6.15
N ASP A 47 -7.94 7.90 5.74
CA ASP A 47 -8.80 6.71 5.80
C ASP A 47 -7.90 5.50 6.10
N ALA A 48 -7.97 4.99 7.32
CA ALA A 48 -7.17 3.85 7.75
C ALA A 48 -7.59 2.53 7.07
N ALA A 49 -8.84 2.39 6.60
CA ALA A 49 -9.30 1.18 5.93
C ALA A 49 -8.72 1.04 4.50
N SER A 50 -8.32 2.16 3.89
CA SER A 50 -7.71 2.17 2.56
C SER A 50 -6.41 1.35 2.45
N ILE A 51 -5.74 1.05 3.58
CA ILE A 51 -4.48 0.29 3.57
C ILE A 51 -4.67 -1.23 3.61
N ASP A 52 -5.85 -1.72 4.03
CA ASP A 52 -6.06 -3.15 4.29
C ASP A 52 -5.89 -3.98 3.03
N TRP A 53 -6.40 -3.50 1.89
CA TRP A 53 -6.21 -4.15 0.59
C TRP A 53 -4.72 -4.35 0.24
N PHE A 54 -3.87 -3.36 0.53
CA PHE A 54 -2.44 -3.42 0.24
C PHE A 54 -1.70 -4.39 1.18
N VAL A 55 -2.14 -4.50 2.45
CA VAL A 55 -1.60 -5.46 3.41
C VAL A 55 -1.91 -6.88 2.97
N ASP A 56 -3.16 -7.15 2.57
CA ASP A 56 -3.54 -8.48 2.09
C ASP A 56 -2.88 -8.81 0.75
N PHE A 57 -2.77 -7.84 -0.16
CA PHE A 57 -2.04 -8.01 -1.40
C PHE A 57 -0.55 -8.32 -1.16
N ALA A 58 0.10 -7.65 -0.21
CA ALA A 58 1.49 -7.93 0.16
C ALA A 58 1.66 -9.38 0.68
N ARG A 59 0.73 -9.84 1.53
CA ARG A 59 0.73 -11.23 2.05
C ARG A 59 0.57 -12.26 0.94
N GLN A 60 -0.39 -12.05 0.03
CA GLN A 60 -0.61 -12.95 -1.12
C GLN A 60 0.63 -13.04 -2.00
N ARG A 61 1.28 -11.89 -2.26
CA ARG A 61 2.46 -11.82 -3.11
C ARG A 61 3.69 -12.49 -2.46
N ALA A 62 3.83 -12.40 -1.14
CA ALA A 62 4.88 -13.08 -0.40
C ALA A 62 4.69 -14.61 -0.36
N ALA A 63 3.45 -15.10 -0.40
CA ALA A 63 3.16 -16.53 -0.46
C ALA A 63 3.32 -17.13 -1.88
N ALA A 64 3.33 -16.30 -2.92
CA ALA A 64 3.46 -16.72 -4.31
C ALA A 64 4.92 -16.74 -4.83
N GLY A 65 5.88 -16.26 -4.02
CA GLY A 65 7.31 -16.32 -4.30
C GLY A 65 7.99 -17.42 -3.50
#